data_AF-A0A3D3JQ86-F1
#
_entry.id   AF-A0A3D3JQ86-F1
#
_cell.length_a   1.000
_cell.length_b   1.000
_cell.length_c   1.000
_cell.angle_alpha   90.00
_cell.angle_beta   90.00
_cell.angle_gamma   90.00
#
_symmetry.space_group_name_H-M   'P 1'
#
loop_
_entity.id
_entity.type
_entity.pdbx_description
1 polymer ?
#
loop_
_entity_poly.entity_id
_entity_poly.type
_entity_poly.pdbx_seq_one_letter_code
_entity_poly.pdbx_strand_id
1 'polypeptide(L)' 'MTAVALTKGEELPDRSSTYSDPDTGATVHQLTSDDSINHSFFFLNPSFRPGHEDQLGFVTHRGDKPQI' A
#
# COMPACT_ATOMS: atom_id res chain seq x y z
N MET A 1 -4.31 17.97 -12.40
CA MET A 1 -4.30 16.51 -12.16
C MET A 1 -5.68 15.97 -12.47
N THR A 2 -5.84 15.34 -13.63
CA THR A 2 -7.07 14.69 -14.08
C THR A 2 -7.39 13.50 -13.17
N ALA A 3 -8.61 13.43 -12.64
CA ALA A 3 -9.02 12.33 -11.77
C ALA A 3 -9.17 11.04 -12.57
N VAL A 4 -8.48 9.98 -12.16
CA VAL A 4 -8.71 8.62 -12.68
C VAL A 4 -9.73 7.99 -11.74
N ALA A 5 -10.92 7.68 -12.27
CA ALA A 5 -11.93 6.94 -11.52
C ALA A 5 -11.49 5.47 -11.46
N LEU A 6 -11.01 5.03 -10.30
CA LEU A 6 -10.60 3.64 -10.12
C LEU A 6 -11.82 2.73 -10.03
N THR A 7 -11.73 1.56 -10.65
CA THR A 7 -12.79 0.55 -10.63
C THR A 7 -12.37 -0.67 -9.81
N LYS A 8 -13.35 -1.39 -9.23
CA LYS A 8 -13.07 -2.61 -8.47
C LYS A 8 -12.40 -3.65 -9.39
N GLY A 9 -11.25 -4.17 -8.97
CA GLY A 9 -10.49 -5.16 -9.73
C GLY A 9 -9.47 -4.54 -10.69
N GLU A 10 -9.34 -3.21 -10.71
CA GLU A 10 -8.29 -2.53 -11.47
C GLU A 10 -6.90 -2.83 -10.91
N GLU A 11 -5.98 -3.17 -11.80
CA GLU A 11 -4.57 -3.39 -11.48
C GLU A 11 -3.79 -2.10 -11.70
N LEU A 12 -3.01 -1.71 -10.69
CA LEU A 12 -2.18 -0.52 -10.74
C LEU A 12 -0.71 -0.94 -10.78
N PRO A 13 0.16 -0.16 -11.46
CA PRO A 13 1.58 -0.45 -11.50
C PRO A 13 2.19 -0.41 -10.09
N ASP A 14 3.21 -1.23 -9.88
CA ASP A 14 3.98 -1.21 -8.64
C ASP A 14 4.63 0.16 -8.44
N ARG A 15 4.61 0.59 -7.18
CA ARG A 15 5.16 1.85 -6.69
C ARG A 15 5.83 1.61 -5.34
N SER A 16 6.67 0.58 -5.31
CA SER A 16 7.46 0.20 -4.15
C SER A 16 8.87 0.81 -4.22
N SER A 17 9.47 1.03 -3.05
CA SER A 17 10.84 1.48 -2.93
C SER A 17 11.51 0.84 -1.72
N THR A 18 12.83 0.78 -1.74
CA THR A 18 13.63 0.23 -0.64
C THR A 18 14.65 1.26 -0.20
N TYR A 19 14.81 1.41 1.11
CA TYR A 19 15.83 2.27 1.69
C TYR A 19 16.43 1.64 2.95
N SER A 20 17.56 2.16 3.39
CA SER A 20 18.19 1.75 4.64
C SER A 20 17.89 2.79 5.71
N ASP A 21 17.41 2.34 6.86
CA ASP A 21 17.22 3.19 8.03
C ASP A 21 18.59 3.69 8.54
N PRO A 22 18.81 5.01 8.66
CA PRO A 22 20.13 5.55 8.97
C PRO A 22 20.61 5.24 10.39
N ASP A 23 19.69 5.02 11.34
CA ASP A 23 20.04 4.83 12.75
C ASP A 23 20.30 3.35 13.08
N THR A 24 19.56 2.44 12.46
CA THR A 24 19.62 1.00 12.74
C THR A 24 20.30 0.18 11.64
N GLY A 25 20.45 0.75 10.44
CA GLY A 25 20.91 0.05 9.24
C GLY A 25 19.89 -0.94 8.67
N ALA A 26 18.68 -1.03 9.23
CA ALA A 26 17.66 -1.95 8.77
C ALA A 26 17.20 -1.63 7.33
N THR A 27 16.99 -2.65 6.52
CA THR A 27 16.36 -2.49 5.21
C THR A 27 14.86 -2.30 5.38
N VAL A 28 14.33 -1.19 4.89
CA VAL A 28 12.91 -0.86 4.91
C VAL A 28 12.35 -0.94 3.49
N HIS A 29 11.26 -1.68 3.34
CA HIS A 29 10.52 -1.78 2.09
C HIS A 29 9.23 -0.97 2.20
N GLN A 30 9.13 0.11 1.44
CA GLN A 30 7.91 0.90 1.28
C GLN A 30 7.10 0.32 0.14
N LEU A 31 5.90 -0.21 0.44
CA LEU A 31 5.04 -0.89 -0.54
C LEU A 31 4.14 0.05 -1.35
N THR A 32 3.98 1.30 -0.88
CA THR A 32 3.10 2.28 -1.49
C THR A 32 3.77 3.65 -1.52
N SER A 33 3.84 4.28 -2.70
CA SER A 33 4.42 5.63 -2.88
C SER A 33 3.45 6.63 -3.53
N ASP A 34 2.15 6.30 -3.56
CA ASP A 34 1.12 7.17 -4.08
C ASP A 34 0.61 8.09 -2.96
N ASP A 35 0.19 9.32 -3.31
CA ASP A 35 -0.23 10.36 -2.35
C ASP A 35 -1.51 10.02 -1.55
N SER A 36 -2.18 8.92 -1.91
CA SER A 36 -3.33 8.39 -1.18
C SER A 36 -3.00 7.95 0.25
N ILE A 37 -4.03 7.95 1.10
CA ILE A 37 -3.95 7.38 2.44
C ILE A 37 -3.97 5.85 2.32
N ASN A 38 -2.89 5.22 2.78
CA ASN A 38 -2.72 3.78 2.83
C ASN A 38 -2.45 3.36 4.27
N HIS A 39 -3.05 2.27 4.74
CA HIS A 39 -2.74 1.73 6.07
C HIS A 39 -2.91 0.21 6.12
N SER A 40 -2.13 -0.43 7.00
CA SER A 40 -2.26 -1.85 7.29
C SER A 40 -3.58 -2.15 8.00
N PHE A 41 -3.99 -3.42 7.97
CA PHE A 41 -5.01 -3.88 8.92
C PHE A 41 -4.49 -3.80 10.36
N PHE A 42 -5.42 -3.88 11.32
CA PHE A 42 -5.07 -4.11 12.72
C PHE A 42 -4.28 -5.41 12.85
N PHE A 43 -3.28 -5.43 13.73
CA PHE A 43 -2.32 -6.54 13.87
C PHE A 43 -2.93 -7.90 14.22
N LEU A 44 -4.15 -7.94 14.77
CA LEU A 44 -4.88 -9.18 15.06
C LEU A 44 -5.53 -9.80 13.81
N ASN A 45 -5.66 -9.02 12.74
CA ASN A 45 -6.25 -9.48 11.49
C ASN A 45 -5.14 -9.94 10.54
N PRO A 46 -5.18 -11.19 10.05
CA PRO A 46 -4.23 -11.67 9.05
C PRO A 46 -4.28 -10.79 7.81
N SER A 47 -3.15 -10.16 7.48
CA SER A 47 -2.98 -9.38 6.26
C SER A 47 -2.28 -10.18 5.16
N PHE A 48 -1.37 -11.08 5.52
CA PHE A 48 -0.74 -12.01 4.60
C PHE A 48 -1.66 -13.20 4.31
N ARG A 49 -1.75 -13.58 3.04
CA ARG A 49 -2.56 -14.73 2.65
C ARG A 49 -1.84 -16.03 3.00
N PRO A 50 -2.46 -16.96 3.76
CA PRO A 50 -1.84 -18.25 4.06
C PRO A 50 -1.52 -19.04 2.78
N GLY A 51 -0.28 -19.52 2.66
CA GLY A 51 0.21 -20.27 1.49
C GLY A 51 0.48 -19.42 0.25
N HIS A 52 0.40 -18.10 0.37
CA HIS A 52 0.71 -17.12 -0.66
C HIS A 52 1.40 -15.92 0.01
N GLU A 53 2.61 -16.14 0.49
CA GLU A 53 3.39 -15.17 1.27
C GLU A 53 3.78 -13.92 0.47
N ASP A 54 3.61 -13.96 -0.86
CA ASP A 54 3.76 -12.84 -1.80
C ASP A 54 2.51 -11.93 -1.87
N GLN A 55 1.40 -12.31 -1.23
CA GLN A 55 0.14 -11.56 -1.26
C GLN A 55 -0.18 -10.94 0.10
N LEU A 56 -0.38 -9.61 0.09
CA LEU A 56 -0.71 -8.79 1.26
C LEU A 56 -2.00 -7.99 1.01
N GLY A 57 -2.95 -8.08 1.95
CA GLY A 57 -4.11 -7.20 2.03
C GLY A 57 -3.84 -5.95 2.85
N PHE A 58 -4.29 -4.79 2.36
CA PHE A 58 -4.23 -3.49 3.06
C PHE A 58 -5.36 -2.57 2.59
N VAL A 59 -5.57 -1.45 3.29
CA VAL A 59 -6.58 -0.43 2.92
C VAL A 59 -5.91 0.69 2.13
N THR A 60 -6.55 1.12 1.05
CA THR A 60 -6.12 2.26 0.24
C THR A 60 -7.30 3.16 -0.12
N HIS A 61 -7.09 4.47 -0.09
CA HIS A 61 -8.07 5.48 -0.51
C HIS A 61 -7.74 6.08 -1.88
N ARG A 62 -7.05 5.36 -2.77
CA ARG A 62 -6.74 5.85 -4.12
C ARG A 62 -7.99 6.21 -4.94
N GLY A 63 -9.12 5.59 -4.66
CA GLY A 63 -10.39 5.86 -5.33
C GLY A 63 -11.11 7.12 -4.83
N ASP A 64 -10.83 7.54 -3.60
CA ASP A 64 -11.52 8.63 -2.93
C ASP A 64 -10.54 9.76 -2.61
N LYS A 65 -10.66 10.88 -3.30
CA LYS A 65 -10.10 12.13 -2.77
C LYS A 65 -10.89 12.53 -1.51
N PRO A 66 -10.27 13.19 -0.52
CA PRO A 66 -11.03 13.82 0.55
C PRO A 66 -12.11 14.70 -0.08
N GLN A 67 -13.37 14.46 0.30
CA GLN A 67 -14.42 15.42 -0.02
C GLN A 67 -14.17 16.64 0.87
N ILE A 68 -13.68 17.72 0.25
CA ILE A 68 -13.70 19.06 0.84
C ILE A 68 -15.01 19.72 0.44
#